data_AF-A0A355AQK8-F1
#
_entry.id   AF-A0A355AQK8-F1
#
_cell.length_a   1.000
_cell.length_b   1.000
_cell.length_c   1.000
_cell.angle_alpha   90.00
_cell.angle_beta   90.00
_cell.angle_gamma   90.00
#
_symmetry.space_group_name_H-M   'P 1'
#
loop_
_entity.id
_entity.type
_entity.pdbx_description
1 polymer ?
#
loop_
_entity_poly.entity_id
_entity_poly.type
_entity_poly.pdbx_seq_one_letter_code
_entity_poly.pdbx_strand_id
1 'polypeptide(L)'
;QQTLEQVRASGGDGATYRADVASEPEVGKMVTAVESDLGPIDMLVTSAGIMEAGGYEHLDLETFRQVMRVNVEGTFLPVMAVKDGMIARGRGSIVCISSIAGLRSRPRIIAYSTSKAAVIG
;
A
#
# COMPACT_ATOMS: atom_id res chain seq x y z
N GLN A 1 1.97 2.12 -17.33
CA GLN A 1 2.30 3.03 -18.45
C GLN A 1 1.24 4.10 -18.60
N GLN A 2 -0.05 3.77 -18.76
CA GLN A 2 -1.16 4.75 -18.84
C GLN A 2 -1.16 5.83 -17.74
N THR A 3 -0.99 5.48 -16.46
CA THR A 3 -0.97 6.47 -15.37
C THR A 3 0.20 7.46 -15.51
N LEU A 4 1.38 6.99 -15.95
CA LEU A 4 2.54 7.86 -16.14
C LEU A 4 2.30 8.85 -17.28
N GLU A 5 1.64 8.42 -18.35
CA GLU A 5 1.24 9.30 -19.45
C GLU A 5 0.25 10.37 -18.96
N GLN A 6 -0.70 10.03 -18.08
CA GLN A 6 -1.63 11.00 -17.49
C GLN A 6 -0.93 12.02 -16.59
N VAL A 7 0.06 11.58 -15.80
CA VAL A 7 0.89 12.48 -14.98
C VAL A 7 1.62 13.49 -15.88
N ARG A 8 2.28 13.01 -16.94
CA ARG A 8 2.99 13.85 -17.90
C ARG A 8 2.07 14.77 -18.68
N ALA A 9 0.92 14.28 -19.11
CA ALA A 9 -0.10 15.10 -19.77
C ALA A 9 -0.66 16.21 -18.88
N SER A 10 -0.60 16.03 -17.55
CA SER A 10 -0.99 17.04 -16.55
C SER A 10 0.16 17.99 -16.17
N GLY A 11 1.31 17.92 -16.86
CA GLY A 11 2.49 18.75 -16.61
C GLY A 11 3.40 18.27 -15.49
N GLY A 12 3.15 17.08 -14.92
CA GLY A 12 4.05 16.44 -13.95
C GLY A 12 5.16 15.63 -14.62
N ASP A 13 6.06 15.10 -13.81
CA ASP A 13 7.03 14.08 -14.23
C ASP A 13 6.93 12.85 -13.32
N GLY A 14 7.47 11.72 -13.78
CA GLY A 14 7.49 10.50 -13.01
C GLY A 14 8.19 9.34 -13.69
N ALA A 15 8.36 8.28 -12.92
CA ALA A 15 8.85 6.99 -13.35
C ALA A 15 7.98 5.88 -12.75
N THR A 16 8.04 4.68 -13.33
CA THR A 16 7.30 3.52 -12.81
C THR A 16 8.28 2.46 -12.32
N TYR A 17 8.05 1.97 -11.12
CA TYR A 17 8.82 0.91 -10.50
C TYR A 17 7.88 -0.25 -10.19
N ARG A 18 8.27 -1.47 -10.60
CA ARG A 18 7.47 -2.67 -10.36
C ARG A 18 7.90 -3.31 -9.05
N ALA A 19 6.95 -3.55 -8.16
CA ALA A 19 7.12 -4.35 -6.96
C ALA A 19 5.79 -4.98 -6.54
N ASP A 20 5.83 -6.19 -5.98
CA ASP A 20 4.78 -6.64 -5.06
C ASP A 20 4.97 -5.92 -3.71
N VAL A 21 3.97 -5.14 -3.30
CA VAL A 21 4.02 -4.39 -2.04
C VAL A 21 4.10 -5.30 -0.81
N ALA A 22 3.66 -6.55 -0.92
CA ALA A 22 3.75 -7.53 0.15
C ALA A 22 5.06 -8.35 0.13
N SER A 23 6.01 -7.98 -0.74
CA SER A 23 7.34 -8.59 -0.81
C SER A 23 8.38 -7.60 -0.29
N GLU A 24 8.83 -7.81 0.96
CA GLU A 24 9.87 -7.00 1.60
C GLU A 24 11.10 -6.75 0.69
N PRO A 25 11.71 -7.77 0.05
CA PRO A 25 12.87 -7.53 -0.81
C PRO A 25 12.54 -6.73 -2.08
N GLU A 26 11.32 -6.84 -2.62
CA GLU A 26 10.91 -6.02 -3.77
C GLU A 26 10.64 -4.58 -3.37
N VAL A 27 10.00 -4.35 -2.23
CA VAL A 27 9.78 -3.01 -1.67
C VAL A 27 11.09 -2.30 -1.40
N GLY A 28 12.06 -2.97 -0.76
CA GLY A 28 13.37 -2.39 -0.50
C GLY A 28 14.12 -1.99 -1.78
N LYS A 29 14.08 -2.85 -2.81
CA LYS A 29 14.65 -2.54 -4.14
C LYS A 29 13.94 -1.37 -4.80
N MET A 30 12.61 -1.32 -4.74
CA MET A 30 11.81 -0.24 -5.31
C MET A 30 12.13 1.10 -4.65
N VAL A 31 12.17 1.17 -3.32
CA VAL A 31 12.48 2.40 -2.58
C VAL A 31 13.89 2.88 -2.91
N THR A 32 14.87 1.97 -2.93
CA THR A 32 16.26 2.31 -3.31
C THR A 32 16.35 2.89 -4.72
N ALA A 33 15.64 2.30 -5.68
CA ALA A 33 15.63 2.77 -7.06
C ALA A 33 14.97 4.15 -7.19
N VAL A 34 13.82 4.36 -6.53
CA VAL A 34 13.13 5.66 -6.50
C VAL A 34 14.05 6.74 -5.93
N GLU A 35 14.69 6.49 -4.79
CA GLU A 35 15.54 7.49 -4.15
C GLU A 35 16.83 7.79 -4.94
N SER A 36 17.37 6.79 -5.64
CA SER A 36 18.52 6.97 -6.54
C SER A 36 18.18 7.85 -7.75
N ASP A 37 16.99 7.65 -8.34
CA ASP A 37 16.62 8.30 -9.60
C ASP A 37 16.01 9.69 -9.37
N LEU A 38 15.19 9.84 -8.33
CA LEU A 38 14.35 11.02 -8.10
C LEU A 38 14.72 11.80 -6.83
N GLY A 39 15.64 11.26 -6.01
CA GLY A 39 15.98 11.82 -4.71
C GLY A 39 15.04 11.35 -3.59
N PRO A 40 15.20 11.89 -2.37
CA PRO A 40 14.54 11.38 -1.17
C PRO A 40 13.01 11.38 -1.29
N ILE A 41 12.37 10.31 -0.78
CA ILE A 41 10.91 10.22 -0.79
C ILE A 41 10.32 11.15 0.28
N ASP A 42 9.66 12.22 -0.16
CA ASP A 42 8.99 13.19 0.72
C ASP A 42 7.58 12.76 1.15
N MET A 43 6.89 12.03 0.28
CA MET A 43 5.51 11.58 0.50
C MET A 43 5.35 10.13 0.09
N LEU A 44 4.72 9.33 0.95
CA LEU A 44 4.32 7.96 0.65
C LEU A 44 2.80 7.84 0.73
N VAL A 45 2.18 7.21 -0.28
CA VAL A 45 0.77 6.83 -0.26
C VAL A 45 0.67 5.32 -0.43
N THR A 46 0.21 4.60 0.60
CA THR A 46 -0.03 3.16 0.50
C THR A 46 -1.46 2.91 0.02
N SER A 47 -1.61 2.72 -1.30
CA SER A 47 -2.93 2.55 -1.94
C SER A 47 -3.23 1.14 -2.41
N ALA A 48 -2.23 0.27 -2.50
CA ALA A 48 -2.43 -1.10 -2.94
C ALA A 48 -3.42 -1.83 -2.01
N GLY A 49 -4.35 -2.57 -2.60
CA GLY A 49 -5.30 -3.36 -1.86
C GLY A 49 -6.18 -4.21 -2.74
N ILE A 50 -6.53 -5.39 -2.24
CA ILE A 50 -7.48 -6.32 -2.85
C ILE A 50 -8.69 -6.49 -1.94
N MET A 51 -9.80 -6.89 -2.53
CA MET A 51 -11.05 -7.18 -1.83
C MET A 51 -11.64 -8.44 -2.45
N GLU A 52 -11.92 -9.42 -1.60
CA GLU A 52 -12.76 -10.57 -1.99
C GLU A 52 -14.15 -10.38 -1.39
N ALA A 53 -15.17 -10.55 -2.22
CA ALA A 53 -16.56 -10.55 -1.79
C ALA A 53 -17.05 -11.99 -1.62
N GLY A 54 -17.74 -12.24 -0.53
CA GLY A 54 -18.22 -13.55 -0.14
C GLY A 54 -18.61 -13.50 1.33
N GLY A 55 -19.75 -14.07 1.68
CA GLY A 55 -20.11 -14.23 3.09
C GLY A 55 -19.14 -15.19 3.80
N TYR A 56 -19.39 -15.43 5.08
CA TYR A 56 -18.55 -16.34 5.88
C TYR A 56 -18.55 -17.77 5.30
N GLU A 57 -19.61 -18.15 4.60
CA GLU A 57 -19.79 -19.43 3.91
C GLU A 57 -18.82 -19.64 2.72
N HIS A 58 -18.24 -18.57 2.20
CA HIS A 58 -17.34 -18.59 1.03
C HIS A 58 -15.94 -18.08 1.34
N LEU A 59 -15.67 -17.70 2.59
CA LEU A 59 -14.35 -17.22 3.00
C LEU A 59 -13.53 -18.38 3.55
N ASP A 60 -12.50 -18.77 2.80
CA ASP A 60 -11.46 -19.66 3.30
C ASP A 60 -10.26 -18.89 3.89
N LEU A 61 -9.39 -19.64 4.58
CA LEU A 61 -8.21 -19.09 5.25
C LEU A 61 -7.15 -18.58 4.26
N GLU A 62 -7.06 -19.17 3.07
CA GLU A 62 -6.09 -18.77 2.05
C GLU A 62 -6.44 -17.38 1.51
N THR A 63 -7.70 -17.18 1.16
CA THR A 63 -8.25 -15.90 0.73
C THR A 63 -8.09 -14.84 1.82
N PHE A 64 -8.42 -15.18 3.07
CA PHE A 64 -8.23 -14.26 4.19
C PHE A 64 -6.76 -13.82 4.31
N ARG A 65 -5.82 -14.78 4.27
CA ARG A 65 -4.38 -14.51 4.32
C ARG A 65 -3.92 -13.66 3.14
N GLN A 66 -4.40 -13.94 1.94
CA GLN A 66 -4.05 -13.18 0.74
C GLN A 66 -4.49 -11.71 0.85
N VAL A 67 -5.70 -11.45 1.36
CA VAL A 67 -6.19 -10.09 1.60
C VAL A 67 -5.37 -9.39 2.67
N MET A 68 -5.04 -10.07 3.78
CA MET A 68 -4.20 -9.49 4.83
C MET A 68 -2.78 -9.18 4.33
N ARG A 69 -2.18 -10.11 3.58
CA ARG A 69 -0.86 -9.96 2.99
C ARG A 69 -0.79 -8.70 2.12
N VAL A 70 -1.71 -8.54 1.18
CA VAL A 70 -1.67 -7.35 0.29
C VAL A 70 -2.07 -6.07 1.01
N ASN A 71 -3.13 -6.08 1.82
CA ASN A 71 -3.70 -4.84 2.36
C ASN A 71 -2.92 -4.33 3.59
N VAL A 72 -2.46 -5.24 4.44
CA VAL A 72 -1.79 -4.91 5.70
C VAL A 72 -0.27 -4.94 5.52
N GLU A 73 0.33 -6.05 5.11
CA GLU A 73 1.78 -6.09 4.89
C GLU A 73 2.18 -5.16 3.75
N GLY A 74 1.38 -5.08 2.68
CA GLY A 74 1.57 -4.11 1.60
C GLY A 74 1.41 -2.63 1.98
N THR A 75 0.88 -2.35 3.17
CA THR A 75 0.93 -1.00 3.77
C THR A 75 2.14 -0.87 4.70
N PHE A 76 2.37 -1.87 5.55
CA PHE A 76 3.42 -1.87 6.56
C PHE A 76 4.82 -1.80 5.95
N LEU A 77 5.11 -2.64 4.95
CA LEU A 77 6.47 -2.78 4.38
C LEU A 77 6.95 -1.47 3.73
N PRO A 78 6.17 -0.77 2.87
CA PRO A 78 6.60 0.52 2.33
C PRO A 78 6.80 1.59 3.41
N VAL A 79 5.96 1.62 4.44
CA VAL A 79 6.11 2.54 5.58
C VAL A 79 7.44 2.31 6.29
N MET A 80 7.76 1.06 6.58
CA MET A 80 9.01 0.69 7.25
C MET A 80 10.24 0.96 6.38
N ALA A 81 10.12 0.85 5.07
CA ALA A 81 11.22 1.11 4.13
C ALA A 81 11.59 2.60 4.02
N VAL A 82 10.62 3.53 4.17
CA VAL A 82 10.88 4.98 3.98
C VAL A 82 11.05 5.76 5.29
N LYS A 83 10.54 5.24 6.42
CA LYS A 83 10.42 6.00 7.67
C LYS A 83 11.75 6.57 8.18
N ASP A 84 12.85 5.83 8.08
CA ASP A 84 14.11 6.23 8.73
C ASP A 84 14.73 7.43 7.98
N GLY A 85 14.61 7.45 6.65
CA GLY A 85 15.00 8.61 5.84
C GLY A 85 14.15 9.85 6.15
N MET A 86 12.83 9.68 6.30
CA MET A 86 11.94 10.79 6.69
C MET A 86 12.25 11.33 8.09
N ILE A 87 12.48 10.43 9.06
CA ILE A 87 12.85 10.78 10.45
C ILE A 87 14.17 11.54 10.48
N ALA A 88 15.21 11.05 9.79
CA ALA A 88 16.53 11.68 9.76
C ALA A 88 16.49 13.10 9.19
N ARG A 89 15.63 13.36 8.20
CA ARG A 89 15.44 14.69 7.62
C ARG A 89 14.49 15.59 8.41
N GLY A 90 13.78 15.06 9.41
CA GLY A 90 12.73 15.77 10.13
C GLY A 90 11.55 16.20 9.22
N ARG A 91 11.40 15.56 8.06
CA ARG A 91 10.40 15.90 7.03
C ARG A 91 9.93 14.65 6.30
N GLY A 92 8.62 14.51 6.18
CA GLY A 92 7.97 13.45 5.40
C GLY A 92 6.48 13.39 5.72
N SER A 93 5.69 12.75 4.87
CA SER A 93 4.27 12.50 5.13
C SER A 93 3.85 11.15 4.58
N ILE A 94 3.07 10.41 5.36
CA ILE A 94 2.58 9.08 5.01
C ILE A 94 1.06 9.11 5.03
N VAL A 95 0.44 8.68 3.94
CA VAL A 95 -1.01 8.49 3.82
C VAL A 95 -1.29 7.01 3.57
N CYS A 96 -1.92 6.36 4.54
CA CYS A 96 -2.36 4.98 4.40
C CYS A 96 -3.83 4.93 3.98
N ILE A 97 -4.11 4.41 2.78
CA ILE A 97 -5.47 4.37 2.24
C ILE A 97 -6.22 3.19 2.86
N SER A 98 -7.04 3.50 3.87
CA SER A 98 -7.98 2.55 4.46
C SER A 98 -9.34 2.55 3.72
N SER A 99 -10.43 2.30 4.42
CA SER A 99 -11.80 2.28 3.92
C SER A 99 -12.80 2.51 5.06
N ILE A 100 -13.96 3.06 4.74
CA ILE A 100 -15.13 3.05 5.63
C ILE A 100 -15.53 1.62 6.07
N ALA A 101 -15.10 0.59 5.32
CA ALA A 101 -15.27 -0.81 5.71
C ALA A 101 -14.46 -1.19 6.96
N GLY A 102 -13.37 -0.49 7.25
CA GLY A 102 -12.57 -0.71 8.45
C GLY A 102 -13.22 -0.18 9.73
N LEU A 103 -14.26 0.66 9.62
CA LEU A 103 -14.92 1.26 10.79
C LEU A 103 -15.97 0.34 11.42
N ARG A 104 -16.54 -0.60 10.66
CA ARG A 104 -17.57 -1.55 11.12
C ARG A 104 -17.54 -2.81 10.28
N SER A 105 -17.82 -3.95 10.91
CA SER A 105 -17.89 -5.24 10.23
C SER A 105 -18.92 -5.24 9.09
N ARG A 106 -18.53 -5.78 7.94
CA ARG A 106 -19.41 -5.97 6.78
C ARG A 106 -19.44 -7.46 6.40
N PRO A 107 -20.57 -8.17 6.60
CA PRO A 107 -20.64 -9.63 6.48
C PRO A 107 -20.21 -10.21 5.13
N ARG A 108 -20.31 -9.45 4.04
CA ARG A 108 -19.97 -9.92 2.69
C ARG A 108 -18.52 -9.64 2.25
N ILE A 109 -17.73 -8.97 3.10
CA ILE A 109 -16.34 -8.58 2.81
C ILE A 109 -15.53 -8.60 4.11
N ILE A 110 -15.59 -9.74 4.82
CA ILE A 110 -15.03 -9.91 6.17
C ILE A 110 -13.51 -9.68 6.17
N ALA A 111 -12.77 -10.34 5.29
CA ALA A 111 -11.32 -10.19 5.19
C ALA A 111 -10.91 -8.75 4.85
N TYR A 112 -11.61 -8.11 3.90
CA TYR A 112 -11.34 -6.72 3.53
C TYR A 112 -11.63 -5.75 4.68
N SER A 113 -12.77 -5.88 5.36
CA SER A 113 -13.12 -5.03 6.49
C SER A 113 -12.10 -5.18 7.63
N THR A 114 -11.68 -6.41 7.91
CA THR A 114 -10.65 -6.71 8.91
C THR A 114 -9.30 -6.09 8.55
N SER A 115 -8.82 -6.28 7.32
CA SER A 115 -7.56 -5.68 6.88
C SER A 115 -7.58 -4.15 6.88
N LYS A 116 -8.69 -3.53 6.46
CA LYS A 116 -8.82 -2.07 6.48
C LYS A 116 -8.97 -1.51 7.90
N ALA A 117 -9.58 -2.25 8.83
CA ALA A 117 -9.53 -1.93 10.25
C ALA A 117 -8.07 -1.96 10.77
N ALA A 118 -7.28 -2.97 10.40
CA ALA A 118 -5.87 -3.04 10.77
C ALA A 118 -5.01 -1.90 10.19
N VAL A 119 -5.37 -1.34 9.03
CA VAL A 119 -4.70 -0.14 8.48
C VAL A 119 -5.09 1.14 9.24
N ILE A 120 -6.24 1.17 9.93
CA ILE A 120 -6.66 2.31 10.78
C ILE A 120 -6.00 2.25 12.16
N GLY A 121 -5.97 1.04 12.72
CA GLY A 121 -5.76 0.76 14.15
C GLY A 121 -4.31 0.81 14.63
#